data_AF-A0A6P6UT36-F1
#
_entry.id   AF-A0A6P6UT36-F1
#
_cell.length_a   1.000
_cell.length_b   1.000
_cell.length_c   1.000
_cell.angle_alpha   90.00
_cell.angle_beta   90.00
_cell.angle_gamma   90.00
#
_symmetry.space_group_name_H-M   'P 1'
#
loop_
_entity.id
_entity.type
_entity.pdbx_description
1 polymer ?
#
loop_
_entity_poly.entity_id
_entity_poly.type
_entity_poly.pdbx_seq_one_letter_code
_entity_poly.pdbx_strand_id
1 'polypeptide(L)'
;MNLSTSAPTFLRQPHIVRHRYSSSSSSYFGFSKRENYKRWISSSTGGVLVSEQKLFVHFVLDPIAVNETLREASFAARYGCLVSIEKVEQLDVGALVFIRGIGRVKIVKFAQEEPFLRGAVVPVKDRILHEATELNPKVLQLKEAIQNLNSLEIKLKAPEEALLQTQTANSLNWAEKAPGLDCDESFVPSLAERISFAAYQPVSGSMQSELTKLQEEKLKAMDGKDTLERLRNSLEFVNNNISVVAAKLALQSL
;
A
#
# COMPACT_ATOMS: atom_id res chain seq x y z
N MET A 1 -16.23 -22.94 -40.03
CA MET A 1 -14.77 -22.86 -40.30
C MET A 1 -14.27 -21.50 -39.83
N ASN A 2 -13.10 -21.52 -39.20
CA ASN A 2 -12.21 -20.41 -38.85
C ASN A 2 -12.47 -19.62 -37.55
N LEU A 3 -11.83 -20.19 -36.52
CA LEU A 3 -11.17 -19.62 -35.34
C LEU A 3 -10.66 -18.16 -35.50
N SER A 4 -10.88 -17.36 -34.44
CA SER A 4 -9.93 -16.34 -34.00
C SER A 4 -9.97 -16.26 -32.47
N THR A 5 -8.94 -16.82 -31.87
CA THR A 5 -8.59 -16.79 -30.45
C THR A 5 -8.34 -15.37 -29.94
N SER A 6 -9.04 -14.94 -28.89
CA SER A 6 -8.64 -13.79 -28.06
C SER A 6 -8.41 -14.26 -26.62
N ALA A 7 -7.18 -14.07 -26.16
CA ALA A 7 -6.62 -14.54 -24.89
C ALA A 7 -7.36 -14.01 -23.63
N PRO A 8 -7.32 -14.75 -22.50
CA PRO A 8 -7.98 -14.33 -21.28
C PRO A 8 -7.21 -13.21 -20.55
N THR A 9 -7.99 -12.20 -20.14
CA THR A 9 -7.57 -10.97 -19.45
C THR A 9 -7.14 -11.27 -18.01
N PHE A 10 -5.85 -11.15 -17.70
CA PHE A 10 -5.31 -11.29 -16.34
C PHE A 10 -5.64 -10.07 -15.46
N LEU A 11 -6.40 -10.29 -14.39
CA LEU A 11 -6.55 -9.38 -13.24
C LEU A 11 -5.38 -9.60 -12.28
N ARG A 12 -4.62 -8.55 -11.92
CA ARG A 12 -3.52 -8.64 -10.94
C ARG A 12 -3.75 -7.64 -9.79
N GLN A 13 -3.72 -8.18 -8.56
CA GLN A 13 -4.05 -7.53 -7.28
C GLN A 13 -2.86 -6.73 -6.66
N PRO A 14 -3.09 -5.79 -5.70
CA PRO A 14 -2.24 -4.60 -5.51
C PRO A 14 -1.40 -4.54 -4.21
N HIS A 15 -0.31 -5.30 -4.06
CA HIS A 15 0.48 -5.31 -2.79
C HIS A 15 1.98 -5.25 -2.94
N ILE A 16 2.40 -5.40 -4.18
CA ILE A 16 3.29 -4.46 -4.83
C ILE A 16 2.36 -3.66 -5.72
N VAL A 17 2.42 -2.33 -5.72
CA VAL A 17 1.69 -1.63 -6.77
C VAL A 17 2.43 -1.90 -8.05
N ARG A 18 1.94 -2.88 -8.81
CA ARG A 18 2.52 -3.26 -10.07
C ARG A 18 2.20 -2.19 -11.09
N HIS A 19 2.94 -1.09 -11.05
CA HIS A 19 2.79 -0.04 -12.05
C HIS A 19 3.46 -0.51 -13.34
N ARG A 20 2.68 -0.67 -14.41
CA ARG A 20 3.21 -0.87 -15.76
C ARG A 20 3.25 0.50 -16.42
N TYR A 21 4.44 1.05 -16.63
CA TYR A 21 4.59 2.37 -17.24
C TYR A 21 4.90 2.26 -18.73
N SER A 22 3.95 2.36 -19.65
CA SER A 22 4.31 2.22 -21.06
C SER A 22 5.18 3.37 -21.56
N SER A 23 6.43 3.08 -21.94
CA SER A 23 7.32 4.00 -22.64
C SER A 23 6.97 4.05 -24.12
N SER A 24 6.22 5.07 -24.55
CA SER A 24 6.37 5.58 -25.91
C SER A 24 7.16 6.87 -25.80
N SER A 25 8.35 6.85 -26.39
CA SER A 25 9.26 7.96 -26.71
C SER A 25 8.89 9.36 -26.20
N SER A 26 9.84 9.94 -25.44
CA SER A 26 9.82 11.26 -24.78
C SER A 26 9.13 11.27 -23.41
N SER A 27 9.93 11.08 -22.37
CA SER A 27 9.86 11.84 -21.10
C SER A 27 8.52 11.96 -20.36
N TYR A 28 7.67 10.93 -20.27
CA TYR A 28 6.49 10.98 -19.39
C TYR A 28 6.17 9.60 -18.78
N PHE A 29 6.12 9.52 -17.45
CA PHE A 29 5.70 8.32 -16.72
C PHE A 29 4.22 8.40 -16.37
N GLY A 30 3.45 7.46 -16.94
CA GLY A 30 2.01 7.55 -17.15
C GLY A 30 1.07 6.91 -16.12
N PHE A 31 -0.21 7.12 -16.43
CA PHE A 31 -1.44 6.80 -15.70
C PHE A 31 -1.82 5.30 -15.72
N SER A 32 -2.45 4.80 -14.64
CA SER A 32 -3.26 3.58 -14.69
C SER A 32 -4.76 3.93 -14.60
N LYS A 33 -5.45 3.92 -15.74
CA LYS A 33 -6.92 3.87 -15.82
C LYS A 33 -7.35 2.42 -15.64
N ARG A 34 -7.59 1.95 -14.41
CA ARG A 34 -8.36 0.70 -14.21
C ARG A 34 -8.94 0.43 -12.82
N GLU A 35 -8.89 1.39 -11.90
CA GLU A 35 -9.66 1.35 -10.66
C GLU A 35 -10.24 2.75 -10.40
N ASN A 36 -11.34 2.84 -9.67
CA ASN A 36 -12.08 4.09 -9.39
C ASN A 36 -11.28 5.16 -8.59
N TYR A 37 -9.95 5.02 -8.49
CA TYR A 37 -9.02 5.93 -7.83
C TYR A 37 -7.88 6.30 -8.79
N LYS A 38 -7.68 7.61 -9.01
CA LYS A 38 -6.51 8.12 -9.76
C LYS A 38 -5.33 8.27 -8.78
N ARG A 39 -4.19 7.65 -9.09
CA ARG A 39 -3.01 7.55 -8.22
C ARG A 39 -1.87 8.41 -8.78
N TRP A 40 -1.30 9.31 -7.98
CA TRP A 40 -0.28 10.27 -8.42
C TRP A 40 1.02 10.14 -7.62
N ILE A 41 2.12 10.55 -8.26
CA ILE A 41 3.49 10.55 -7.73
C ILE A 41 3.97 12.01 -7.70
N SER A 42 4.44 12.48 -6.55
CA SER A 42 5.14 13.76 -6.45
C SER A 42 6.56 13.59 -5.94
N SER A 43 7.54 14.18 -6.66
CA SER A 43 8.94 14.25 -6.23
C SER A 43 9.15 15.54 -5.46
N SER A 44 9.72 15.46 -4.27
CA SER A 44 9.94 16.62 -3.40
C SER A 44 11.43 16.99 -3.33
N THR A 45 12.01 17.53 -4.41
CA THR A 45 13.25 18.33 -4.36
C THR A 45 13.53 18.97 -5.73
N GLY A 46 13.92 20.25 -5.71
CA GLY A 46 14.34 21.00 -6.89
C GLY A 46 15.61 20.43 -7.52
N GLY A 47 15.72 20.52 -8.85
CA GLY A 47 16.89 20.09 -9.60
C GLY A 47 16.75 18.75 -10.30
N VAL A 48 17.52 18.61 -11.39
CA VAL A 48 17.90 17.46 -12.22
C VAL A 48 17.77 16.10 -11.50
N LEU A 49 17.47 15.01 -12.24
CA LEU A 49 17.59 13.61 -11.78
C LEU A 49 18.99 13.36 -11.15
N VAL A 50 19.14 13.71 -9.87
CA VAL A 50 20.25 13.32 -9.03
C VAL A 50 19.87 11.97 -8.46
N SER A 51 20.68 10.98 -8.80
CA SER A 51 20.49 9.53 -8.61
C SER A 51 20.47 9.04 -7.16
N GLU A 52 20.10 9.87 -6.17
CA GLU A 52 20.30 9.54 -4.75
C GLU A 52 19.01 9.47 -3.93
N GLN A 53 17.94 10.16 -4.31
CA GLN A 53 16.70 10.15 -3.51
C GLN A 53 15.69 9.13 -4.03
N LYS A 54 15.58 7.99 -3.32
CA LYS A 54 14.60 6.92 -3.56
C LYS A 54 13.21 7.23 -2.99
N LEU A 55 12.95 8.47 -2.56
CA LEU A 55 11.75 8.84 -1.81
C LEU A 55 10.80 9.70 -2.64
N PHE A 56 9.51 9.44 -2.51
CA PHE A 56 8.46 10.27 -3.10
C PHE A 56 7.18 10.17 -2.28
N VAL A 57 6.18 11.00 -2.58
CA VAL A 57 4.88 10.93 -1.91
C VAL A 57 3.87 10.22 -2.80
N HIS A 58 3.27 9.19 -2.22
CA HIS A 58 2.14 8.47 -2.78
C HIS A 58 0.85 8.94 -2.10
N PHE A 59 -0.16 9.37 -2.86
CA PHE A 59 -1.44 9.82 -2.32
C PHE A 59 -2.62 9.41 -3.21
N VAL A 60 -3.81 9.44 -2.61
CA VAL A 60 -5.07 9.08 -3.27
C VAL A 60 -5.78 10.35 -3.72
N LEU A 61 -6.29 10.37 -4.95
CA LEU A 61 -7.23 11.39 -5.38
C LEU A 61 -8.67 10.91 -5.18
N ASP A 62 -9.42 11.70 -4.43
CA ASP A 62 -10.82 11.48 -4.10
C ASP A 62 -11.67 12.52 -4.85
N PRO A 63 -12.64 12.15 -5.70
CA PRO A 63 -13.46 13.12 -6.41
C PRO A 63 -14.32 13.95 -5.44
N ILE A 64 -14.33 15.27 -5.61
CA ILE A 64 -15.08 16.22 -4.77
C ILE A 64 -16.42 16.57 -5.40
N ALA A 65 -16.40 16.90 -6.70
CA ALA A 65 -17.58 17.25 -7.47
C ALA A 65 -17.28 17.04 -8.97
N VAL A 66 -18.29 16.57 -9.71
CA VAL A 66 -18.26 16.56 -11.18
C VAL A 66 -19.16 17.69 -11.63
N ASN A 67 -18.57 18.74 -12.21
CA ASN A 67 -19.39 19.78 -12.81
C ASN A 67 -19.88 19.26 -14.17
N GLU A 68 -21.15 18.82 -14.24
CA GLU A 68 -21.75 18.27 -15.46
C GLU A 68 -21.76 19.29 -16.63
N THR A 69 -21.76 20.58 -16.32
CA THR A 69 -21.77 21.65 -17.34
C THR A 69 -20.40 21.89 -17.98
N LEU A 70 -19.30 21.73 -17.23
CA LEU A 70 -17.92 21.93 -17.72
C LEU A 70 -17.20 20.61 -18.07
N ARG A 71 -17.78 19.45 -17.73
CA ARG A 71 -17.12 18.12 -17.77
C ARG A 71 -15.78 18.08 -17.04
N GLU A 72 -15.58 18.98 -16.08
CA GLU A 72 -14.40 19.05 -15.24
C GLU A 72 -14.68 18.32 -13.92
N ALA A 73 -13.74 17.45 -13.55
CA ALA A 73 -13.80 16.71 -12.29
C ALA A 73 -12.78 17.31 -11.33
N SER A 74 -13.25 17.76 -10.17
CA SER A 74 -12.41 18.25 -9.08
C SER A 74 -12.01 17.09 -8.17
N PHE A 75 -10.74 17.03 -7.77
CA PHE A 75 -10.21 15.97 -6.92
C PHE A 75 -9.52 16.56 -5.67
N ALA A 76 -9.70 15.91 -4.53
CA ALA A 76 -8.96 16.16 -3.30
C ALA A 76 -7.82 15.16 -3.19
N ALA A 77 -6.61 15.64 -2.91
CA ALA A 77 -5.52 14.78 -2.51
C ALA A 77 -5.70 14.37 -1.03
N ARG A 78 -5.90 13.08 -0.78
CA ARG A 78 -6.10 12.49 0.56
C ARG A 78 -5.11 11.35 0.78
N TYR A 79 -4.94 10.94 2.04
CA TYR A 79 -4.19 9.74 2.43
C TYR A 79 -2.76 9.69 1.87
N GLY A 80 -2.00 10.78 2.07
CA GLY A 80 -0.61 10.85 1.66
C GLY A 80 0.28 9.91 2.49
N CYS A 81 1.23 9.27 1.82
CA CYS A 81 2.25 8.43 2.42
C CYS A 81 3.61 8.73 1.77
N LEU A 82 4.62 8.99 2.60
CA LEU A 82 6.01 8.98 2.15
C LEU A 82 6.36 7.54 1.79
N VAL A 83 6.89 7.32 0.59
CA VAL A 83 7.25 6.00 0.09
C VAL A 83 8.70 5.97 -0.39
N SER A 84 9.33 4.80 -0.26
CA SER A 84 10.65 4.49 -0.80
C SER A 84 10.56 3.52 -1.96
N ILE A 85 11.40 3.69 -2.97
CA ILE A 85 11.57 2.75 -4.08
C ILE A 85 12.51 1.64 -3.62
N GLU A 86 11.99 0.41 -3.53
CA GLU A 86 12.77 -0.78 -3.17
C GLU A 86 13.45 -1.40 -4.39
N LYS A 87 12.73 -1.47 -5.52
CA LYS A 87 13.23 -2.12 -6.74
C LYS A 87 12.59 -1.50 -7.97
N VAL A 88 13.35 -1.43 -9.05
CA VAL A 88 12.84 -1.09 -10.39
C VAL A 88 13.22 -2.23 -11.32
N GLU A 89 12.24 -2.77 -12.02
CA GLU A 89 12.42 -3.77 -13.07
C GLU A 89 12.05 -3.14 -14.41
N GLN A 90 13.01 -3.06 -15.33
CA GLN A 90 12.74 -2.59 -16.68
C GLN A 90 11.96 -3.66 -17.46
N LEU A 91 10.99 -3.21 -18.24
CA LEU A 91 10.18 -4.04 -19.13
C LEU A 91 10.41 -3.59 -20.58
N ASP A 92 10.02 -4.42 -21.55
CA ASP A 92 10.11 -4.09 -22.99
C ASP A 92 9.44 -2.75 -23.31
N VAL A 93 8.32 -2.47 -22.61
CA VAL A 93 7.62 -1.20 -22.67
C VAL A 93 7.38 -0.77 -21.23
N GLY A 94 8.40 -0.11 -20.66
CA GLY A 94 8.29 0.55 -19.36
C GLY A 94 9.17 0.10 -18.22
N ALA A 95 8.65 0.35 -17.03
CA ALA A 95 9.23 -0.16 -15.79
C ALA A 95 8.12 -0.65 -14.86
N LEU A 96 8.49 -1.58 -13.99
CA LEU A 96 7.77 -1.99 -12.80
C LEU A 96 8.52 -1.48 -11.57
N VAL A 97 7.85 -0.67 -10.75
CA VAL A 97 8.44 -0.06 -9.55
C VAL A 97 7.82 -0.67 -8.30
N PHE A 98 8.66 -1.22 -7.44
CA PHE A 98 8.30 -1.76 -6.14
C PHE A 98 8.55 -0.67 -5.10
N ILE A 99 7.52 -0.35 -4.33
CA ILE A 99 7.54 0.76 -3.39
C ILE A 99 7.11 0.33 -2.00
N ARG A 100 7.61 1.04 -1.01
CA ARG A 100 7.36 0.80 0.40
C ARG A 100 6.83 2.04 1.09
N GLY A 101 5.68 1.94 1.74
CA GLY A 101 5.18 2.99 2.62
C GLY A 101 6.02 3.13 3.87
N ILE A 102 6.39 4.36 4.23
CA ILE A 102 7.20 4.69 5.40
C ILE A 102 6.33 5.26 6.50
N GLY A 103 5.67 6.37 6.21
CA GLY A 103 4.90 7.15 7.16
C GLY A 103 3.84 7.99 6.48
N ARG A 104 2.84 8.42 7.24
CA ARG A 104 1.76 9.25 6.73
C ARG A 104 2.22 10.69 6.58
N VAL A 105 1.75 11.35 5.53
CA VAL A 105 2.06 12.76 5.28
C VAL A 105 0.80 13.52 4.90
N LYS A 106 0.80 14.80 5.25
CA LYS A 106 -0.19 15.77 4.79
C LYS A 106 0.44 16.65 3.72
N ILE A 107 -0.23 16.77 2.58
CA ILE A 107 0.17 17.72 1.54
C ILE A 107 -0.27 19.12 1.97
N VAL A 108 0.67 20.05 2.03
CA VAL A 108 0.43 21.44 2.45
C VAL A 108 0.15 22.32 1.25
N LYS A 109 0.95 22.19 0.19
CA LYS A 109 0.79 22.94 -1.05
C LYS A 109 1.43 22.21 -2.21
N PHE A 110 0.87 22.39 -3.40
CA PHE A 110 1.56 22.11 -4.65
C PHE A 110 2.32 23.36 -5.09
N ALA A 111 3.51 23.17 -5.64
CA ALA A 111 4.42 24.23 -6.08
C ALA A 111 4.70 24.14 -7.59
N GLN A 112 4.59 22.96 -8.18
CA GLN A 112 4.83 22.70 -9.60
C GLN A 112 4.00 21.49 -10.03
N GLU A 113 3.51 21.49 -11.26
CA GLU A 113 2.65 20.42 -11.79
C GLU A 113 3.31 19.59 -12.90
N GLU A 114 4.31 20.14 -13.60
CA GLU A 114 4.99 19.48 -14.72
C GLU A 114 6.52 19.52 -14.59
N PRO A 115 7.26 18.47 -15.00
CA PRO A 115 6.77 17.18 -15.50
C PRO A 115 6.28 16.25 -14.36
N PHE A 116 6.46 16.65 -13.11
CA PHE A 116 5.97 15.95 -11.92
C PHE A 116 5.28 16.96 -11.01
N LEU A 117 4.27 16.49 -10.28
CA LEU A 117 3.77 17.24 -9.15
C LEU A 117 4.90 17.41 -8.13
N ARG A 118 5.13 18.63 -7.68
CA ARG A 118 5.99 18.94 -6.55
C ARG A 118 5.21 19.72 -5.54
N GLY A 119 5.47 19.48 -4.27
CA GLY A 119 4.75 20.13 -3.19
C GLY A 119 5.48 20.02 -1.87
N ALA A 120 5.03 20.82 -0.92
CA ALA A 120 5.46 20.70 0.46
C ALA A 120 4.56 19.70 1.19
N VAL A 121 5.18 18.82 1.97
CA VAL A 121 4.48 17.87 2.82
C VAL A 121 4.99 17.97 4.25
N VAL A 122 4.13 17.61 5.20
CA VAL A 122 4.50 17.49 6.62
C VAL A 122 4.14 16.09 7.11
N PRO A 123 4.94 15.49 8.02
CA PRO A 123 4.63 14.18 8.56
C PRO A 123 3.38 14.24 9.44
N VAL A 124 2.63 13.13 9.45
CA VAL A 124 1.48 12.93 10.34
C VAL A 124 1.84 11.79 11.29
N LYS A 125 2.07 12.14 12.56
CA LYS A 125 2.30 11.19 13.64
C LYS A 125 1.01 10.93 14.42
N ASP A 126 0.92 9.74 15.00
CA ASP A 126 -0.09 9.45 15.99
C ASP A 126 0.05 10.31 17.25
N ARG A 127 -1.05 10.43 17.99
CA ARG A 127 -1.05 11.05 19.31
C ARG A 127 -0.34 10.11 20.28
N ILE A 128 0.57 10.66 21.08
CA ILE A 128 1.18 9.91 22.19
C ILE A 128 0.16 9.88 23.33
N LEU A 129 -0.71 8.87 23.34
CA LEU A 129 -1.77 8.69 24.34
C LEU A 129 -1.48 7.56 25.33
N HIS A 130 -0.60 6.63 24.95
CA HIS A 130 -0.39 5.37 25.65
C HIS A 130 1.09 5.12 25.89
N GLU A 131 1.41 4.59 27.06
CA GLU A 131 2.76 4.17 27.40
C GLU A 131 3.14 2.86 26.71
N ALA A 132 4.44 2.59 26.63
CA ALA A 132 4.96 1.35 26.07
C ALA A 132 4.41 0.10 26.78
N THR A 133 4.11 0.19 28.08
CA THR A 133 3.51 -0.88 28.89
C THR A 133 2.15 -1.33 28.38
N GLU A 134 1.36 -0.43 27.80
CA GLU A 134 0.04 -0.74 27.21
C GLU A 134 0.14 -1.19 25.75
N LEU A 135 1.06 -0.60 24.98
CA LEU A 135 1.26 -0.91 23.56
C LEU A 135 1.97 -2.24 23.34
N ASN A 136 3.00 -2.56 24.13
CA ASN A 136 3.86 -3.72 23.93
C ASN A 136 3.10 -5.06 23.93
N PRO A 137 2.16 -5.32 24.88
CA PRO A 137 1.37 -6.55 24.84
C PRO A 137 0.56 -6.69 23.55
N LYS A 138 0.02 -5.58 23.02
CA LYS A 138 -0.75 -5.60 21.77
C LYS A 138 0.11 -5.74 20.53
N VAL A 139 1.29 -5.12 20.52
CA VAL A 139 2.31 -5.34 19.50
C VAL A 139 2.70 -6.82 19.44
N LEU A 140 2.95 -7.46 20.59
CA LEU A 140 3.31 -8.88 20.65
C LEU A 140 2.17 -9.78 20.15
N GLN A 141 0.95 -9.56 20.63
CA GLN A 141 -0.24 -10.31 20.18
C GLN A 141 -0.44 -10.22 18.67
N LEU A 142 -0.28 -9.02 18.09
CA LEU A 142 -0.41 -8.83 16.66
C LEU A 142 0.69 -9.56 15.86
N LYS A 143 1.94 -9.52 16.35
CA LYS A 143 3.05 -10.26 15.75
C LYS A 143 2.77 -11.76 15.70
N GLU A 144 2.35 -12.33 16.83
CA GLU A 144 2.01 -13.75 16.94
C GLU A 144 0.85 -14.13 16.01
N ALA A 145 -0.20 -13.30 15.97
CA ALA A 145 -1.33 -13.52 15.06
C ALA A 145 -0.90 -13.50 13.59
N ILE A 146 -0.04 -12.57 13.17
CA ILE A 146 0.48 -12.52 11.79
C ILE A 146 1.34 -13.75 11.48
N GLN A 147 2.15 -14.24 12.42
CA GLN A 147 2.94 -15.47 12.25
C GLN A 147 2.04 -16.71 12.11
N ASN A 148 0.96 -16.78 12.89
CA ASN A 148 -0.05 -17.83 12.79
C ASN A 148 -0.75 -17.79 11.42
N LEU A 149 -1.16 -16.59 10.97
CA LEU A 149 -1.74 -16.40 9.64
C LEU A 149 -0.78 -16.89 8.54
N ASN A 150 0.47 -16.44 8.57
CA ASN A 150 1.48 -16.85 7.60
C ASN A 150 1.69 -18.38 7.57
N SER A 151 1.66 -19.03 8.73
CA SER A 151 1.77 -20.49 8.83
C SER A 151 0.60 -21.23 8.19
N LEU A 152 -0.59 -20.62 8.16
CA LEU A 152 -1.74 -21.15 7.45
C LEU A 152 -1.67 -20.82 5.95
N GLU A 153 -1.24 -19.61 5.59
CA GLU A 153 -1.12 -19.20 4.19
C GLU A 153 -0.16 -20.08 3.39
N ILE A 154 0.98 -20.47 3.98
CA ILE A 154 1.96 -21.36 3.34
C ILE A 154 1.38 -22.76 3.05
N LYS A 155 0.35 -23.19 3.81
CA LYS A 155 -0.31 -24.48 3.60
C LYS A 155 -1.35 -24.44 2.49
N LEU A 156 -1.80 -23.25 2.07
CA LEU A 156 -2.78 -23.13 1.00
C LEU A 156 -2.13 -23.57 -0.31
N LYS A 157 -2.78 -24.51 -1.02
CA LYS A 157 -2.43 -24.77 -2.41
C LYS A 157 -2.76 -23.52 -3.21
N ALA A 158 -1.76 -22.88 -3.79
CA ALA A 158 -1.93 -21.72 -4.65
C ALA A 158 -1.63 -22.09 -6.11
N PRO A 159 -2.41 -21.59 -7.08
CA PRO A 159 -2.06 -21.67 -8.49
C PRO A 159 -0.64 -21.12 -8.75
N GLU A 160 0.07 -21.66 -9.75
CA GLU A 160 1.44 -21.19 -10.08
C GLU A 160 1.50 -19.68 -10.38
N GLU A 161 0.39 -19.05 -10.81
CA GLU A 161 0.33 -17.62 -11.06
C GLU A 161 -0.08 -16.74 -9.86
N ALA A 162 -0.34 -17.33 -8.69
CA ALA A 162 -0.80 -16.60 -7.52
C ALA A 162 0.32 -15.77 -6.87
N LEU A 163 -0.08 -14.65 -6.24
CA LEU A 163 0.85 -13.76 -5.53
C LEU A 163 1.55 -14.49 -4.37
N LEU A 164 2.75 -13.99 -4.01
CA LEU A 164 3.53 -14.48 -2.88
C LEU A 164 2.66 -14.65 -1.63
N GLN A 165 2.75 -15.82 -0.99
CA GLN A 165 1.87 -16.23 0.09
C GLN A 165 2.14 -15.56 1.45
N THR A 166 3.03 -14.57 1.48
CA THR A 166 3.66 -14.10 2.74
C THR A 166 3.67 -12.58 2.84
N GLN A 167 2.78 -11.87 2.15
CA GLN A 167 2.77 -10.40 2.11
C GLN A 167 2.62 -9.77 3.50
N THR A 168 1.73 -10.31 4.33
CA THR A 168 1.53 -9.87 5.72
C THR A 168 2.81 -10.08 6.55
N ALA A 169 3.47 -11.22 6.41
CA ALA A 169 4.74 -11.51 7.09
C ALA A 169 5.88 -10.60 6.59
N ASN A 170 5.98 -10.35 5.29
CA ASN A 170 6.96 -9.43 4.70
C ASN A 170 6.74 -8.00 5.19
N SER A 171 5.48 -7.58 5.30
CA SER A 171 5.07 -6.30 5.87
C SER A 171 5.48 -6.17 7.34
N LEU A 172 5.28 -7.23 8.14
CA LEU A 172 5.71 -7.26 9.53
C LEU A 172 7.23 -7.20 9.69
N ASN A 173 7.97 -8.05 8.97
CA ASN A 173 9.43 -8.07 8.99
C ASN A 173 10.02 -6.71 8.59
N TRP A 174 9.36 -5.99 7.67
CA TRP A 174 9.73 -4.62 7.36
C TRP A 174 9.43 -3.65 8.51
N ALA A 175 8.23 -3.70 9.11
CA ALA A 175 7.85 -2.80 10.18
C ALA A 175 8.79 -2.90 11.40
N GLU A 176 9.28 -4.10 11.68
CA GLU A 176 10.24 -4.38 12.75
C GLU A 176 11.62 -3.79 12.47
N LYS A 177 12.07 -3.85 11.22
CA LYS A 177 13.36 -3.29 10.81
C LYS A 177 13.19 -1.79 10.65
N ALA A 178 13.75 -1.02 11.58
CA ALA A 178 13.81 0.43 11.42
C ALA A 178 14.45 0.75 10.06
N PRO A 179 13.76 1.49 9.18
CA PRO A 179 14.27 1.67 7.84
C PRO A 179 15.42 2.68 7.91
N GLY A 180 16.63 2.27 7.48
CA GLY A 180 17.80 3.15 7.35
C GLY A 180 17.61 4.08 6.16
N LEU A 181 16.72 5.05 6.31
CA LEU A 181 16.31 5.97 5.25
C LEU A 181 17.02 7.29 5.40
N ASP A 182 17.43 7.85 4.27
CA ASP A 182 17.89 9.22 4.18
C ASP A 182 16.68 10.18 4.15
N CYS A 183 16.00 10.30 5.30
CA CYS A 183 14.93 11.26 5.52
C CYS A 183 14.92 11.75 6.96
N ASP A 184 14.32 12.93 7.18
CA ASP A 184 14.10 13.47 8.52
C ASP A 184 13.33 12.46 9.41
N GLU A 185 13.85 12.24 10.62
CA GLU A 185 13.30 11.30 11.62
C GLU A 185 11.84 11.60 11.98
N SER A 186 11.38 12.83 11.77
CA SER A 186 9.98 13.22 11.93
C SER A 186 9.04 12.50 10.97
N PHE A 187 9.53 11.97 9.84
CA PHE A 187 8.75 11.17 8.90
C PHE A 187 8.71 9.68 9.24
N VAL A 188 9.60 9.21 10.12
CA VAL A 188 9.67 7.80 10.51
C VAL A 188 8.72 7.57 11.69
N PRO A 189 7.67 6.74 11.53
CA PRO A 189 6.76 6.44 12.63
C PRO A 189 7.42 5.58 13.70
N SER A 190 6.84 5.54 14.90
CA SER A 190 7.29 4.65 15.98
C SER A 190 7.15 3.17 15.58
N LEU A 191 7.86 2.27 16.27
CA LEU A 191 7.75 0.82 16.02
C LEU A 191 6.29 0.34 16.15
N ALA A 192 5.59 0.76 17.21
CA ALA A 192 4.19 0.40 17.44
C ALA A 192 3.28 0.94 16.31
N GLU A 193 3.51 2.17 15.87
CA GLU A 193 2.78 2.76 14.74
C GLU A 193 3.03 1.96 13.45
N ARG A 194 4.28 1.61 13.12
CA ARG A 194 4.58 0.79 11.94
C ARG A 194 3.93 -0.60 12.00
N ILE A 195 4.05 -1.27 13.15
CA ILE A 195 3.47 -2.61 13.35
C ILE A 195 1.94 -2.58 13.24
N SER A 196 1.28 -1.52 13.72
CA SER A 196 -0.18 -1.38 13.61
C SER A 196 -0.70 -1.35 12.17
N PHE A 197 0.14 -1.07 11.18
CA PHE A 197 -0.22 -1.12 9.76
C PHE A 197 0.14 -2.46 9.10
N ALA A 198 0.93 -3.31 9.76
CA ALA A 198 1.54 -4.48 9.14
C ALA A 198 0.50 -5.49 8.61
N ALA A 199 -0.64 -5.60 9.31
CA ALA A 199 -1.73 -6.52 8.99
C ALA A 199 -2.53 -6.19 7.73
N TYR A 200 -2.51 -4.94 7.29
CA TYR A 200 -3.32 -4.50 6.16
C TYR A 200 -2.66 -4.88 4.83
N GLN A 201 -2.42 -6.17 4.67
CA GLN A 201 -2.06 -6.83 3.43
C GLN A 201 -3.13 -7.89 3.11
N PRO A 202 -3.32 -8.24 1.84
CA PRO A 202 -4.11 -9.37 1.48
C PRO A 202 -3.37 -10.61 1.78
N VAL A 203 -4.22 -11.60 1.74
CA VAL A 203 -3.94 -12.95 2.08
C VAL A 203 -4.02 -13.75 0.80
N SER A 204 -3.26 -14.82 0.77
CA SER A 204 -3.22 -15.77 -0.31
C SER A 204 -4.63 -16.21 -0.71
N GLY A 205 -4.93 -16.14 -2.01
CA GLY A 205 -6.25 -16.50 -2.53
C GLY A 205 -7.38 -15.56 -2.08
N SER A 206 -7.09 -14.26 -1.88
CA SER A 206 -8.12 -13.27 -1.56
C SER A 206 -9.15 -13.11 -2.69
N MET A 207 -10.42 -13.22 -2.33
CA MET A 207 -11.57 -12.91 -3.18
C MET A 207 -11.78 -11.41 -3.30
N GLN A 208 -12.56 -10.98 -4.31
CA GLN A 208 -12.82 -9.55 -4.53
C GLN A 208 -13.48 -8.88 -3.31
N SER A 209 -14.41 -9.56 -2.64
CA SER A 209 -15.05 -9.05 -1.42
C SER A 209 -14.06 -8.85 -0.27
N GLU A 210 -13.10 -9.76 -0.11
CA GLU A 210 -12.03 -9.67 0.89
C GLU A 210 -11.06 -8.53 0.59
N LEU A 211 -10.76 -8.30 -0.70
CA LEU A 211 -9.97 -7.16 -1.13
C LEU A 211 -10.67 -5.82 -0.90
N THR A 212 -11.97 -5.75 -1.17
CA THR A 212 -12.77 -4.54 -0.89
C THR A 212 -12.77 -4.26 0.61
N LYS A 213 -13.01 -5.27 1.45
CA LYS A 213 -12.92 -5.13 2.91
C LYS A 213 -11.53 -4.66 3.35
N LEU A 214 -10.46 -5.22 2.78
CA LEU A 214 -9.09 -4.77 3.06
C LEU A 214 -8.89 -3.27 2.71
N GLN A 215 -9.44 -2.81 1.58
CA GLN A 215 -9.36 -1.40 1.19
C GLN A 215 -10.08 -0.49 2.20
N GLU A 216 -11.27 -0.87 2.64
CA GLU A 216 -12.01 -0.12 3.67
C GLU A 216 -11.23 -0.03 4.98
N GLU A 217 -10.69 -1.15 5.45
CA GLU A 217 -9.89 -1.20 6.68
C GLU A 217 -8.60 -0.37 6.57
N LYS A 218 -7.96 -0.33 5.39
CA LYS A 218 -6.82 0.56 5.14
C LYS A 218 -7.19 2.03 5.27
N LEU A 219 -8.33 2.44 4.72
CA LEU A 219 -8.76 3.84 4.82
C LEU A 219 -9.06 4.24 6.27
N LYS A 220 -9.78 3.38 7.01
CA LYS A 220 -10.01 3.57 8.45
C LYS A 220 -8.70 3.69 9.23
N ALA A 221 -7.74 2.81 8.95
CA ALA A 221 -6.42 2.84 9.57
C ALA A 221 -5.63 4.12 9.27
N MET A 222 -5.74 4.64 8.04
CA MET A 222 -5.09 5.89 7.63
C MET A 222 -5.69 7.12 8.32
N ASP A 223 -7.00 7.12 8.58
CA ASP A 223 -7.71 8.19 9.30
C ASP A 223 -7.45 8.16 10.83
N GLY A 224 -7.26 6.97 11.40
CA GLY A 224 -7.02 6.79 12.85
C GLY A 224 -5.71 7.41 13.34
N LYS A 225 -5.76 8.09 14.50
CA LYS A 225 -4.60 8.77 15.13
C LYS A 225 -4.17 8.18 16.47
N ASP A 226 -4.79 7.07 16.85
CA ASP A 226 -4.52 6.31 18.06
C ASP A 226 -3.89 4.97 17.68
N THR A 227 -2.63 4.78 18.07
CA THR A 227 -1.89 3.54 17.77
C THR A 227 -2.51 2.34 18.46
N LEU A 228 -3.00 2.47 19.70
CA LEU A 228 -3.54 1.35 20.47
C LEU A 228 -4.87 0.88 19.87
N GLU A 229 -5.73 1.81 19.48
CA GLU A 229 -6.95 1.50 18.76
C GLU A 229 -6.63 0.80 17.43
N ARG A 230 -5.68 1.34 16.65
CA ARG A 230 -5.29 0.72 15.37
C ARG A 230 -4.66 -0.65 15.55
N LEU A 231 -3.88 -0.89 16.61
CA LEU A 231 -3.37 -2.22 16.96
C LEU A 231 -4.50 -3.21 17.26
N ARG A 232 -5.55 -2.79 17.98
CA ARG A 232 -6.74 -3.64 18.26
C ARG A 232 -7.48 -3.98 16.98
N ASN A 233 -7.75 -3.00 16.14
CA ASN A 233 -8.44 -3.19 14.86
C ASN A 233 -7.62 -4.09 13.92
N SER A 234 -6.31 -3.87 13.87
CA SER A 234 -5.37 -4.71 13.12
C SER A 234 -5.38 -6.16 13.61
N LEU A 235 -5.38 -6.39 14.93
CA LEU A 235 -5.45 -7.73 15.51
C LEU A 235 -6.77 -8.44 15.17
N GLU A 236 -7.89 -7.74 15.30
CA GLU A 236 -9.20 -8.26 14.90
C GLU A 236 -9.23 -8.64 13.41
N PHE A 237 -8.68 -7.77 12.55
CA PHE A 237 -8.58 -8.02 11.11
C PHE A 237 -7.77 -9.28 10.79
N VAL A 238 -6.61 -9.46 11.44
CA VAL A 238 -5.78 -10.67 11.27
C VAL A 238 -6.51 -11.92 11.75
N ASN A 239 -7.18 -11.88 12.90
CA ASN A 239 -7.92 -13.03 13.43
C ASN A 239 -9.09 -13.44 12.51
N ASN A 240 -9.75 -12.47 11.90
CA ASN A 240 -10.75 -12.73 10.87
C ASN A 240 -10.13 -13.41 9.64
N ASN A 241 -8.97 -12.92 9.18
CA ASN A 241 -8.25 -13.53 8.07
C ASN A 241 -7.76 -14.96 8.38
N ILE A 242 -7.31 -15.23 9.61
CA ILE A 242 -6.96 -16.58 10.08
C ILE A 242 -8.16 -17.52 9.91
N SER A 243 -9.34 -17.09 10.36
CA SER A 243 -10.57 -17.89 10.27
C SER A 243 -10.94 -18.18 8.80
N VAL A 244 -10.82 -17.18 7.94
CA VAL A 244 -11.07 -17.29 6.49
C VAL A 244 -10.10 -18.27 5.83
N VAL A 245 -8.79 -18.15 6.11
CA VAL A 245 -7.77 -19.05 5.55
C VAL A 245 -7.96 -20.47 6.05
N ALA A 246 -8.25 -20.65 7.34
CA ALA A 246 -8.53 -21.96 7.91
C ALA A 246 -9.73 -22.64 7.23
N ALA A 247 -10.80 -21.89 6.96
CA ALA A 247 -11.95 -22.39 6.21
C ALA A 247 -11.56 -22.80 4.77
N LYS A 248 -10.75 -21.99 4.08
CA LYS A 248 -10.24 -22.32 2.73
C LYS A 248 -9.39 -23.60 2.73
N LEU A 249 -8.52 -23.76 3.73
CA LEU A 249 -7.72 -24.99 3.90
C LEU A 249 -8.60 -26.23 4.13
N ALA A 250 -9.64 -26.10 4.95
CA ALA A 250 -10.57 -27.19 5.21
C ALA A 250 -11.28 -27.63 3.93
N LEU A 251 -11.71 -26.68 3.10
CA LEU A 251 -12.34 -26.96 1.81
C LEU A 251 -11.38 -27.62 0.81
N GLN A 252 -10.08 -27.30 0.84
CA GLN A 252 -9.06 -27.95 -0.01
C GLN A 252 -8.67 -29.37 0.43
N SER A 253 -9.08 -29.77 1.64
CA SER A 253 -8.77 -31.07 2.23
C SER A 253 -9.92 -32.08 2.11
N LEU A 254 -11.06 -31.64 1.55
CA LEU A 254 -12.21 -32.47 1.17
C LEU A 254 -11.99 -33.07 -0.23
#